data_AF-A0A1F5E471-F1
#
_entry.id   AF-A0A1F5E471-F1
#
_cell.length_a   1.000
_cell.length_b   1.000
_cell.length_c   1.000
_cell.angle_alpha   90.00
_cell.angle_beta   90.00
_cell.angle_gamma   90.00
#
_symmetry.space_group_name_H-M   'P 1'
#
loop_
_entity.id
_entity.type
_entity.pdbx_description
1 polymer ?
#
loop_
_entity_poly.entity_id
_entity_poly.type
_entity_poly.pdbx_seq_one_letter_code
_entity_poly.pdbx_strand_id
1 'polypeptide(L)'
;MIKEKSEKLVSWRHPGGKLLRKGSDSLSDVELIAVLIGSGVPGKSAINIASDIFAQFQSFRGMAGKSIENFKKIKGLKTVKIVRIMAAFEIAKRIVEQVLEEQQDE
;
A
#
# COMPACT_ATOMS: atom_id res chain seq x y z
N MET A 1 27.16 25.28 30.33
CA MET A 1 26.52 25.92 29.17
C MET A 1 26.35 24.85 28.08
N ILE A 2 25.21 24.17 28.14
CA ILE A 2 24.90 22.99 27.32
C ILE A 2 24.40 23.49 25.96
N LYS A 3 25.17 23.29 24.89
CA LYS A 3 24.65 23.42 23.53
C LYS A 3 23.96 22.11 23.18
N GLU A 4 22.69 21.98 23.57
CA GLU A 4 21.78 21.03 22.95
C GLU A 4 21.62 21.44 21.48
N LYS A 5 22.39 20.76 20.61
CA LYS A 5 22.05 20.67 19.20
C LYS A 5 20.69 20.01 19.15
N SER A 6 19.64 20.81 18.97
CA SER A 6 18.32 20.34 18.58
C SER A 6 18.49 19.61 17.25
N GLU A 7 18.73 18.31 17.31
CA GLU A 7 18.46 17.40 16.21
C GLU A 7 17.03 17.71 15.80
N LYS A 8 16.86 18.37 14.65
CA LYS A 8 15.56 18.47 14.00
C LYS A 8 15.01 17.05 13.98
N LEU A 9 14.01 16.79 14.80
CA LEU A 9 13.29 15.51 14.85
C LEU A 9 12.76 15.28 13.44
N VAL A 10 13.53 14.60 12.61
CA VAL A 10 13.11 14.22 11.28
C VAL A 10 11.98 13.24 11.53
N SER A 11 10.76 13.74 11.43
CA SER A 11 9.53 12.96 11.48
C SER A 11 9.51 12.03 10.25
N TRP A 12 10.35 10.98 10.27
CA TRP A 12 10.39 9.92 9.28
C TRP A 12 9.16 9.02 9.48
N ARG A 13 8.00 9.53 9.07
CA ARG A 13 6.69 8.85 9.06
C ARG A 13 6.42 8.21 7.69
N HIS A 14 7.44 7.59 7.08
CA HIS A 14 7.22 6.83 5.85
C HIS A 14 6.47 5.53 6.16
N PRO A 15 5.43 5.14 5.39
CA PRO A 15 4.64 3.93 5.65
C PRO A 15 5.47 2.67 5.87
N GLY A 16 6.50 2.44 5.04
CA GLY A 16 7.40 1.30 5.23
C GLY A 16 8.19 1.33 6.54
N GLY A 17 8.61 2.52 7.00
CA GLY A 17 9.27 2.65 8.29
C GLY A 17 8.30 2.45 9.47
N LYS A 18 7.04 2.85 9.30
CA LYS A 18 5.97 2.57 10.26
C LYS A 18 5.69 1.07 10.35
N LEU A 19 5.60 0.39 9.20
CA LEU A 19 5.41 -1.07 9.13
C LEU A 19 6.51 -1.82 9.88
N LEU A 20 7.78 -1.46 9.65
CA LEU A 20 8.91 -2.08 10.36
C LEU A 20 8.92 -1.84 11.86
N ARG A 21 8.48 -0.67 12.33
CA ARG A 21 8.55 -0.29 13.76
C ARG A 21 7.32 -0.66 14.57
N LYS A 22 6.15 -0.70 13.95
CA LYS A 22 4.85 -0.80 14.64
C LYS A 22 3.97 -1.95 14.14
N GLY A 23 4.41 -2.70 13.14
CA GLY A 23 3.63 -3.79 12.54
C GLY A 23 2.54 -3.32 11.58
N SER A 24 1.97 -4.28 10.85
CA SER A 24 0.93 -4.07 9.84
C SER A 24 -0.34 -3.46 10.40
N ASP A 25 -0.73 -3.85 11.60
CA ASP A 25 -2.01 -3.44 12.23
C ASP A 25 -2.05 -1.95 12.54
N SER A 26 -0.88 -1.30 12.58
CA SER A 26 -0.79 0.13 12.78
C SER A 26 -1.04 0.95 11.50
N LEU A 27 -1.00 0.33 10.32
CA LEU A 27 -1.15 0.99 9.03
C LEU A 27 -2.63 1.12 8.64
N SER A 28 -2.96 2.25 8.03
CA SER A 28 -4.20 2.40 7.27
C SER A 28 -4.12 1.67 5.92
N ASP A 29 -5.27 1.41 5.33
CA ASP A 29 -5.38 0.83 3.98
C ASP A 29 -4.60 1.63 2.92
N VAL A 30 -4.64 2.96 3.01
CA VAL A 30 -3.86 3.87 2.15
C VAL A 30 -2.37 3.66 2.35
N GLU A 31 -1.92 3.50 3.60
CA GLU A 31 -0.51 3.24 3.92
C GLU A 31 -0.06 1.87 3.41
N LEU A 32 -0.90 0.83 3.49
CA LEU A 32 -0.60 -0.49 2.94
C LEU A 32 -0.36 -0.43 1.42
N ILE A 33 -1.24 0.25 0.68
CA ILE A 33 -1.04 0.46 -0.76
C ILE A 33 0.22 1.31 -1.02
N ALA A 34 0.46 2.34 -0.21
CA ALA A 34 1.66 3.17 -0.34
C ALA A 34 2.96 2.34 -0.18
N VAL A 35 2.98 1.36 0.73
CA VAL A 35 4.08 0.40 0.87
C VAL A 35 4.24 -0.44 -0.39
N LEU A 36 3.15 -1.03 -0.91
CA LEU A 36 3.21 -1.89 -2.10
C LEU A 36 3.76 -1.16 -3.34
N ILE A 37 3.33 0.08 -3.56
CA ILE A 37 3.79 0.86 -4.71
C ILE A 37 5.19 1.45 -4.51
N GLY A 38 5.71 1.43 -3.28
CA GLY A 38 7.02 1.92 -2.91
C GLY A 38 7.13 3.44 -2.94
N SER A 39 7.79 3.98 -3.96
CA SER A 39 8.07 5.42 -4.05
C SER A 39 6.97 6.19 -4.77
N GLY A 40 6.95 7.51 -4.55
CA GLY A 40 6.11 8.44 -5.30
C GLY A 40 6.57 8.66 -6.75
N VAL A 41 6.19 9.80 -7.31
CA VAL A 41 6.75 10.38 -8.53
C VAL A 41 7.03 11.87 -8.28
N PRO A 42 7.80 12.58 -9.13
CA PRO A 42 7.99 14.01 -8.97
C PRO A 42 6.66 14.75 -8.80
N GLY A 43 6.53 15.53 -7.72
CA GLY A 43 5.32 16.26 -7.37
C GLY A 43 4.18 15.45 -6.75
N LYS A 44 4.35 14.15 -6.46
CA LYS A 44 3.31 13.33 -5.82
C LYS A 44 3.87 12.17 -4.99
N SER A 45 3.62 12.18 -3.68
CA SER A 45 4.08 11.14 -2.75
C SER A 45 3.39 9.80 -2.99
N ALA A 46 3.97 8.70 -2.47
CA ALA A 46 3.33 7.38 -2.52
C ALA A 46 1.97 7.36 -1.80
N ILE A 47 1.85 8.04 -0.65
CA ILE A 47 0.59 8.20 0.08
C ILE A 47 -0.46 8.90 -0.78
N ASN A 48 -0.09 9.97 -1.50
CA ASN A 48 -1.03 10.69 -2.35
C ASN A 48 -1.45 9.84 -3.57
N ILE A 49 -0.54 9.06 -4.16
CA ILE A 49 -0.91 8.10 -5.21
C ILE A 49 -1.86 7.03 -4.65
N ALA A 50 -1.58 6.47 -3.47
CA ALA A 50 -2.44 5.51 -2.81
C ALA A 50 -3.84 6.09 -2.51
N SER A 51 -3.89 7.34 -2.07
CA SER A 51 -5.16 8.05 -1.81
C SER A 51 -5.99 8.19 -3.09
N ASP A 52 -5.36 8.52 -4.22
CA ASP A 52 -6.07 8.58 -5.51
C ASP A 52 -6.58 7.21 -5.97
N ILE A 53 -5.87 6.12 -5.65
CA ILE A 53 -6.36 4.75 -5.89
C ILE A 53 -7.65 4.52 -5.10
N PHE A 54 -7.70 4.90 -3.83
CA PHE A 54 -8.92 4.80 -3.04
C PHE A 54 -10.01 5.76 -3.51
N ALA A 55 -9.68 6.96 -3.99
CA ALA A 55 -10.67 7.86 -4.58
C ALA A 55 -11.33 7.26 -5.83
N GLN A 56 -10.57 6.49 -6.63
CA GLN A 56 -11.10 5.86 -7.84
C GLN A 56 -11.85 4.54 -7.57
N PHE A 57 -11.35 3.70 -6.66
CA PHE A 57 -11.85 2.33 -6.47
C PHE A 57 -12.58 2.09 -5.15
N GLN A 58 -12.55 3.05 -4.23
CA GLN A 58 -13.25 3.10 -2.93
C GLN A 58 -12.84 2.04 -1.88
N SER A 59 -12.47 0.83 -2.29
CA SER A 59 -12.12 -0.28 -1.38
C SER A 59 -11.17 -1.27 -2.05
N PHE A 60 -10.52 -2.15 -1.27
CA PHE A 60 -9.73 -3.25 -1.81
C PHE A 60 -10.54 -4.14 -2.76
N ARG A 61 -11.79 -4.44 -2.40
CA ARG A 61 -12.72 -5.19 -3.25
C ARG A 61 -12.99 -4.47 -4.57
N GLY A 62 -13.11 -3.14 -4.55
CA GLY A 62 -13.30 -2.34 -5.76
C GLY A 62 -12.07 -2.28 -6.67
N MET A 63 -10.88 -2.55 -6.12
CA MET A 63 -9.63 -2.70 -6.88
C MET A 63 -9.43 -4.11 -7.41
N ALA A 64 -9.87 -5.13 -6.65
CA ALA A 64 -9.75 -6.52 -7.03
C ALA A 64 -10.46 -6.80 -8.38
N GLY A 65 -9.78 -7.52 -9.26
CA GLY A 65 -10.30 -7.87 -10.60
C GLY A 65 -10.34 -6.72 -11.61
N LYS A 66 -9.79 -5.53 -11.30
CA LYS A 66 -9.69 -4.43 -12.28
C LYS A 66 -8.50 -4.62 -13.22
N SER A 67 -8.70 -4.28 -14.50
CA SER A 67 -7.64 -4.35 -15.51
C SER A 67 -6.54 -3.31 -15.29
N ILE A 68 -5.35 -3.59 -15.82
CA ILE A 68 -4.18 -2.69 -15.76
C ILE A 68 -4.52 -1.30 -16.33
N GLU A 69 -5.32 -1.24 -17.38
CA GLU A 69 -5.75 -0.01 -18.06
C GLU A 69 -6.52 0.92 -17.11
N ASN A 70 -7.32 0.36 -16.20
CA ASN A 70 -8.04 1.16 -15.22
C ASN A 70 -7.11 1.80 -14.19
N PHE A 71 -6.04 1.10 -13.77
CA PHE A 71 -5.03 1.66 -12.88
C PHE A 71 -4.14 2.69 -13.57
N LYS A 72 -3.82 2.50 -14.85
CA LYS A 72 -3.00 3.44 -15.65
C LYS A 72 -3.61 4.85 -15.75
N LYS A 73 -4.91 5.01 -15.50
CA LYS A 73 -5.59 6.32 -15.41
C LYS A 73 -5.08 7.19 -14.26
N ILE A 74 -4.44 6.58 -13.25
CA ILE A 74 -3.94 7.29 -12.07
C ILE A 74 -2.50 7.75 -12.31
N LYS A 75 -2.28 9.07 -12.26
CA LYS A 75 -0.94 9.65 -12.38
C LYS A 75 -0.02 9.10 -11.29
N GLY A 76 1.07 8.46 -11.72
CA GLY A 76 2.11 7.88 -10.86
C GLY A 76 2.05 6.35 -10.73
N LEU A 77 1.04 5.70 -11.30
CA LEU A 77 0.93 4.24 -11.41
C LEU A 77 1.37 3.75 -12.79
N LYS A 78 2.63 3.32 -12.87
CA LYS A 78 3.16 2.57 -14.03
C LYS A 78 3.09 1.08 -13.78
N THR A 79 3.27 0.28 -14.83
CA THR A 79 3.14 -1.18 -14.85
C THR A 79 3.75 -1.86 -13.62
N VAL A 80 4.98 -1.52 -13.23
CA VAL A 80 5.64 -2.15 -12.06
C VAL A 80 4.84 -2.00 -10.77
N LYS A 81 4.28 -0.81 -10.50
CA LYS A 81 3.48 -0.56 -9.28
C LYS A 81 2.15 -1.29 -9.33
N ILE A 82 1.55 -1.36 -10.52
CA ILE A 82 0.27 -2.03 -10.76
C ILE A 82 0.42 -3.56 -10.57
N VAL A 83 1.47 -4.16 -11.15
CA VAL A 83 1.76 -5.59 -11.01
C VAL A 83 1.95 -5.99 -9.55
N ARG A 84 2.59 -5.15 -8.72
CA ARG A 84 2.73 -5.41 -7.28
C ARG A 84 1.38 -5.45 -6.55
N ILE A 85 0.47 -4.53 -6.87
CA ILE A 85 -0.89 -4.53 -6.30
C ILE A 85 -1.65 -5.79 -6.73
N MET A 86 -1.61 -6.13 -8.01
CA MET A 86 -2.28 -7.31 -8.55
C MET A 86 -1.76 -8.60 -7.92
N ALA A 87 -0.43 -8.73 -7.78
CA ALA A 87 0.19 -9.88 -7.13
C ALA A 87 -0.23 -9.99 -5.66
N ALA A 88 -0.29 -8.88 -4.93
CA ALA A 88 -0.74 -8.88 -3.53
C ALA A 88 -2.19 -9.36 -3.38
N PHE A 89 -3.09 -8.94 -4.27
CA PHE A 89 -4.48 -9.42 -4.24
C PHE A 89 -4.63 -10.87 -4.64
N GLU A 90 -3.87 -11.34 -5.62
CA GLU A 90 -3.87 -12.76 -5.99
C GLU A 90 -3.36 -13.64 -4.84
N ILE A 91 -2.30 -13.22 -4.14
CA ILE A 91 -1.81 -13.92 -2.95
C ILE A 91 -2.89 -13.94 -1.86
N ALA A 92 -3.53 -12.81 -1.58
CA ALA A 92 -4.61 -12.74 -0.59
C ALA A 92 -5.79 -13.66 -0.96
N LYS A 93 -6.16 -13.72 -2.25
CA LYS A 93 -7.21 -14.62 -2.76
C LYS A 93 -6.85 -16.08 -2.49
N ARG A 94 -5.62 -16.50 -2.82
CA ARG A 94 -5.16 -17.88 -2.60
C ARG A 94 -5.12 -18.28 -1.14
N ILE A 95 -4.69 -17.37 -0.26
CA ILE A 95 -4.70 -17.62 1.20
C ILE A 95 -6.14 -17.85 1.68
N VAL A 96 -7.10 -17.05 1.23
CA VAL A 96 -8.51 -17.23 1.59
C VAL A 96 -9.06 -18.55 1.06
N GLU A 97 -8.73 -18.92 -0.18
CA GLU A 97 -9.12 -20.21 -0.76
C GLU A 97 -8.58 -21.39 0.06
N GLN A 98 -7.30 -21.36 0.45
CA GLN A 98 -6.67 -22.38 1.28
C GLN A 98 -7.35 -22.52 2.66
N VAL A 99 -7.62 -21.39 3.33
CA VAL A 99 -8.29 -21.40 4.64
C VAL A 99 -9.72 -21.96 4.53
N LEU A 100 -10.43 -21.70 3.43
CA LEU A 100 -11.78 -22.22 3.22
C LEU A 100 -11.82 -23.70 2.83
N GLU A 101 -10.76 -24.23 2.21
CA GLU A 101 -10.60 -25.66 1.93
C GLU A 101 -10.35 -26.43 3.23
N GLU A 102 -9.45 -25.96 4.09
CA GLU A 102 -9.16 -26.57 5.39
C GLU A 102 -10.41 -26.70 6.28
N GLN A 103 -11.33 -25.73 6.20
CA GLN A 103 -12.59 -25.75 6.96
C GLN A 103 -13.65 -26.72 6.42
N GLN A 104 -13.50 -27.25 5.21
CA GLN A 104 -14.42 -28.23 4.61
C GLN A 104 -14.00 -29.67 4.90
N ASP A 105 -12.74 -29.87 5.26
CA ASP A 105 -12.15 -31.18 5.58
C ASP A 105 -12.23 -31.54 7.09
N GLU A 106 -12.70 -30.60 7.93
CA GLU A 106 -13.03 -30.79 9.37
C GLU A 106 -14.54 -30.99 9.61
#